data_AF-A0A2A5CPW4-F1
#
_entry.id   AF-A0A2A5CPW4-F1
#
_cell.length_a   1.000
_cell.length_b   1.000
_cell.length_c   1.000
_cell.angle_alpha   90.00
_cell.angle_beta   90.00
_cell.angle_gamma   90.00
#
_symmetry.space_group_name_H-M   'P 1'
#
loop_
_entity.id
_entity.type
_entity.pdbx_description
1 polymer ?
#
loop_
_entity_poly.entity_id
_entity_poly.type
_entity_poly.pdbx_seq_one_letter_code
_entity_poly.pdbx_strand_id
1 'polypeptide(L)' 'KGNVISIGRESPTSLYDQDMSSMDIEGGFDATDSQGFININAIRLKAHNLVLHRRNPYKWRKESSDE' A
#
# COMPACT_ATOMS: atom_id res chain seq x y z
N LYS A 1 -2.80 23.84 25.26
CA LYS A 1 -1.32 23.71 25.12
C LYS A 1 -0.86 22.54 25.99
N GLY A 2 -1.08 21.31 25.52
CA GLY A 2 -0.78 20.08 26.28
C GLY A 2 -0.41 18.92 25.37
N ASN A 3 0.02 19.23 24.15
CA ASN A 3 0.27 18.30 23.07
C ASN A 3 1.75 18.34 22.68
N VAL A 4 2.31 17.18 22.38
CA VAL A 4 3.68 17.00 21.90
C VAL A 4 3.63 16.73 20.41
N ILE A 5 4.43 17.47 19.64
CA ILE A 5 4.55 17.32 18.18
C ILE A 5 6.00 16.97 17.88
N SER A 6 6.19 15.85 17.17
CA SER A 6 7.52 15.44 16.72
C SER A 6 7.93 16.27 15.50
N ILE A 7 9.07 16.98 15.60
CA ILE A 7 9.58 17.86 14.54
C ILE A 7 10.71 17.24 13.71
N GLY A 8 11.36 16.19 14.22
CA GLY A 8 12.50 15.56 13.56
C GLY A 8 13.01 14.35 14.34
N ARG A 9 13.90 13.57 13.71
CA ARG A 9 14.56 12.40 14.29
C ARG A 9 15.95 12.23 13.67
N GLU A 10 16.89 11.76 14.48
CA GLU A 10 18.23 11.36 14.05
C GLU A 10 18.61 10.09 14.83
N SER A 11 19.35 9.19 14.19
CA SER A 11 19.91 8.02 14.85
C SER A 11 21.18 7.59 14.13
N PRO A 12 22.24 7.21 14.87
CA PRO A 12 23.46 6.66 14.27
C PRO A 12 23.23 5.31 13.58
N THR A 13 22.09 4.64 13.85
CA THR A 13 21.69 3.37 13.24
C THR A 13 20.36 3.49 12.51
N SER A 14 20.13 4.63 11.86
CA SER A 14 18.92 4.84 11.07
C SER A 14 18.85 3.87 9.89
N LEU A 15 17.68 3.28 9.65
CA LEU A 15 17.39 2.54 8.41
C LEU A 15 16.85 3.45 7.31
N TYR A 16 16.60 4.73 7.62
CA TYR A 16 16.23 5.71 6.62
C TYR A 16 17.47 6.12 5.82
N ASP A 17 17.36 6.03 4.50
CA ASP A 17 18.33 6.48 3.53
C ASP A 17 17.72 7.62 2.70
N GLN A 18 18.34 8.78 2.77
CA GLN A 18 17.86 9.99 2.10
C GLN A 18 18.04 9.93 0.59
N ASP A 19 19.12 9.32 0.11
CA ASP A 19 19.43 9.26 -1.32
C ASP A 19 18.47 8.30 -2.02
N MET A 20 18.16 7.16 -1.39
CA MET A 20 17.15 6.21 -1.91
C MET A 20 15.72 6.76 -1.87
N SER A 21 15.43 7.64 -0.92
CA SER A 21 14.11 8.28 -0.81
C SER A 21 13.97 9.52 -1.69
N SER A 22 15.06 9.98 -2.31
CA SER A 22 15.08 11.20 -3.11
C SER A 22 14.45 10.98 -4.48
N MET A 23 13.76 12.01 -4.98
CA MET A 23 13.27 12.05 -6.36
C MET A 23 14.27 12.71 -7.32
N ASP A 24 15.28 13.40 -6.77
CA ASP A 24 16.26 14.17 -7.54
C ASP A 24 17.56 13.38 -7.79
N ILE A 25 17.76 12.27 -7.06
CA ILE A 25 18.96 11.43 -7.11
C ILE A 25 18.52 10.00 -7.46
N GLU A 26 19.26 9.33 -8.35
CA GLU A 26 18.91 7.98 -8.83
C GLU A 26 18.91 6.92 -7.70
N GLY A 27 19.57 7.19 -6.57
CA GLY A 27 19.22 6.67 -5.24
C GLY A 27 19.20 5.14 -5.07
N GLY A 28 19.64 4.36 -6.07
CA GLY A 28 19.48 2.91 -6.06
C GLY A 28 18.03 2.41 -6.20
N PHE A 29 17.06 3.28 -6.51
CA PHE A 29 15.65 2.92 -6.74
C PHE A 29 15.33 2.91 -8.23
N ASP A 30 15.05 1.73 -8.79
CA ASP A 30 14.52 1.59 -10.15
C ASP A 30 12.98 1.54 -10.13
N ALA A 31 12.34 2.56 -10.70
CA ALA A 31 10.89 2.64 -10.83
C ALA A 31 10.29 1.48 -11.64
N THR A 32 11.07 0.85 -12.53
CA THR A 32 10.65 -0.28 -13.36
C THR A 32 10.33 -1.51 -12.52
N ASP A 33 11.12 -1.77 -11.48
CA ASP A 33 10.91 -2.92 -10.58
C ASP A 33 9.57 -2.84 -9.83
N SER A 34 9.15 -1.60 -9.50
CA SER A 34 7.86 -1.35 -8.84
C SER A 34 6.68 -1.87 -9.67
N GLN A 35 6.77 -1.81 -11.00
CA GLN A 35 5.72 -2.31 -11.88
C GLN A 35 5.51 -3.82 -11.75
N GLY A 36 6.62 -4.59 -11.69
CA GLY A 36 6.58 -6.04 -11.46
C GLY A 36 6.01 -6.37 -10.08
N PHE A 37 6.49 -5.69 -9.05
CA PHE A 37 6.04 -5.87 -7.67
C PHE A 37 4.53 -5.62 -7.50
N ILE A 38 4.02 -4.52 -8.07
CA ILE A 38 2.59 -4.17 -8.03
C ILE A 38 1.78 -5.24 -8.76
N ASN A 39 2.20 -5.66 -9.95
CA ASN A 39 1.47 -6.62 -10.75
C ASN A 39 1.34 -7.97 -10.03
N ILE A 40 2.43 -8.50 -9.47
CA ILE A 40 2.44 -9.77 -8.75
C ILE A 40 1.50 -9.71 -7.54
N ASN A 41 1.59 -8.65 -6.74
CA ASN A 41 0.73 -8.50 -5.57
C ASN A 41 -0.75 -8.30 -5.92
N ALA A 42 -1.04 -7.64 -7.06
CA ALA A 42 -2.40 -7.39 -7.50
C ALA A 42 -3.13 -8.65 -7.99
N ILE A 43 -2.43 -9.70 -8.44
CA ILE A 43 -3.06 -10.91 -9.01
C ILE A 43 -4.09 -11.50 -8.04
N ARG A 44 -3.75 -11.66 -6.75
CA ARG A 44 -4.66 -12.23 -5.76
C ARG A 44 -5.94 -11.41 -5.58
N LEU A 45 -5.81 -10.09 -5.62
CA LEU A 45 -6.93 -9.15 -5.46
C LEU A 45 -7.83 -9.17 -6.70
N LYS A 46 -7.24 -9.20 -7.90
CA LYS A 46 -7.97 -9.34 -9.17
C LYS A 46 -8.73 -10.67 -9.24
N ALA A 47 -8.09 -11.77 -8.87
CA ALA A 47 -8.71 -13.09 -8.84
C ALA A 47 -9.86 -13.15 -7.81
N HIS A 48 -9.63 -12.63 -6.61
CA HIS A 48 -10.66 -12.56 -5.56
C HIS A 48 -11.86 -11.74 -6.03
N ASN A 49 -11.62 -10.55 -6.60
CA ASN A 49 -12.65 -9.69 -7.15
C ASN A 49 -13.46 -10.42 -8.24
N LEU A 50 -12.79 -11.09 -9.18
CA LEU A 50 -13.46 -11.84 -10.24
C LEU A 50 -14.36 -12.96 -9.69
N VAL A 51 -13.88 -13.70 -8.68
CA VAL A 51 -14.67 -14.77 -8.04
C VAL A 51 -15.88 -14.20 -7.31
N LEU A 52 -15.72 -13.09 -6.57
CA LEU A 52 -16.83 -12.44 -5.86
C LEU A 52 -17.90 -11.92 -6.81
N HIS A 53 -17.52 -11.30 -7.94
CA HIS A 53 -18.49 -10.83 -8.92
C HIS A 53 -19.23 -11.99 -9.60
N ARG A 54 -18.54 -13.10 -9.88
CA ARG A 54 -19.15 -14.28 -10.50
C ARG A 54 -20.12 -15.01 -9.57
N ARG A 55 -19.77 -15.20 -8.30
CA ARG A 55 -20.55 -16.02 -7.35
C ARG A 55 -21.46 -15.23 -6.42
N ASN A 56 -21.23 -13.91 -6.28
CA ASN A 56 -21.86 -13.02 -5.30
C ASN A 56 -22.25 -13.70 -3.97
N PRO A 57 -21.28 -14.28 -3.23
CA PRO A 57 -21.56 -15.04 -2.01
C PRO A 57 -22.09 -14.17 -0.86
N TYR A 58 -22.03 -12.85 -0.98
CA TYR A 58 -22.46 -11.88 0.03
C TYR A 58 -23.81 -11.23 -0.30
N LYS A 59 -24.62 -11.84 -1.16
CA LYS A 59 -25.97 -11.35 -1.48
C LYS A 59 -26.80 -11.08 -0.22
N TRP A 60 -26.70 -11.97 0.77
CA TRP A 60 -27.37 -11.86 2.07
C TRP A 60 -27.02 -10.58 2.86
N ARG A 61 -25.85 -9.97 2.62
CA ARG A 61 -25.41 -8.74 3.30
C ARG A 61 -26.11 -7.48 2.75
N LYS A 62 -26.57 -7.50 1.50
CA LYS A 62 -27.35 -6.38 0.93
C LYS A 62 -28.80 -6.40 1.45
N GLU A 63 -29.40 -7.59 1.52
CA GLU A 63 -30.79 -7.76 1.96
C GLU A 63 -31.01 -7.31 3.43
N SER A 64 -29.99 -7.39 4.30
CA SER A 64 -30.09 -6.94 5.70
C SER A 64 -29.91 -5.43 5.92
N SER A 65 -29.74 -4.64 4.85
CA SER A 65 -29.53 -3.18 4.93
C SER A 65 -30.77 -2.39 4.50
N ASP A 66 -31.79 -3.09 4.00
CA ASP A 66 -33.04 -2.53 3.46
C ASP A 66 -34.23 -2.65 4.45
N GLU A 67 -33.96 -2.98 5.72
CA GLU A 67 -34.88 -2.89 6.88
C GLU A 67 -34.53 -1.67 7.75
#